data_AF-A0AAE3QP02-F1
#
_entry.id   AF-A0AAE3QP02-F1
#
_cell.length_a   1.000
_cell.length_b   1.000
_cell.length_c   1.000
_cell.angle_alpha   90.00
_cell.angle_beta   90.00
_cell.angle_gamma   90.00
#
_symmetry.space_group_name_H-M   'P 1'
#
loop_
_entity.id
_entity.type
_entity.pdbx_description
1 polymer ?
#
loop_
_entity_poly.entity_id
_entity_poly.type
_entity_poly.pdbx_seq_one_letter_code
_entity_poly.pdbx_strand_id
1 'polypeptide(L)'
;MVCHRDFQFADTPPSIEEFIAEINKITGIEVIYDEFEIKNPHHPGDSFYYTYEKENIISLTKFGYPIINYLLGVALYALVQLGGDFDNGFIPAGHL
;
A
#
# COMPACT_ATOMS: atom_id res chain seq x y z
N MET A 1 -12.52 0.19 14.66
CA MET A 1 -11.70 1.24 14.05
C MET A 1 -11.25 0.75 12.70
N VAL A 2 -11.20 1.64 11.70
CA VAL A 2 -10.75 1.34 10.34
C VAL A 2 -9.60 2.29 10.04
N CYS A 3 -8.52 1.77 9.47
CA CYS A 3 -7.45 2.59 8.90
C CYS A 3 -7.59 2.52 7.38
N HIS A 4 -7.63 3.67 6.73
CA HIS A 4 -7.78 3.79 5.29
C HIS A 4 -6.85 4.89 4.78
N ARG A 5 -6.16 4.65 3.67
CA ARG A 5 -5.27 5.62 3.04
C ARG A 5 -5.22 5.43 1.55
N ASP A 6 -5.35 6.52 0.83
CA ASP A 6 -5.28 6.56 -0.63
C ASP A 6 -3.96 7.16 -1.06
N PHE A 7 -3.40 6.62 -2.14
CA PHE A 7 -2.17 7.07 -2.79
C PHE A 7 -2.49 7.41 -4.24
N GLN A 8 -2.24 8.65 -4.61
CA GLN A 8 -2.35 9.15 -5.96
C GLN A 8 -1.01 8.98 -6.69
N PHE A 9 -1.07 8.50 -7.92
CA PHE A 9 0.08 8.39 -8.82
C PHE A 9 -0.07 9.41 -9.96
N ALA A 10 1.05 9.97 -10.44
CA ALA A 10 1.03 10.98 -11.51
C ALA A 10 0.54 10.38 -12.84
N ASP A 11 1.06 9.20 -13.17
CA ASP A 11 0.69 8.40 -14.32
C ASP A 11 0.05 7.09 -13.82
N THR A 12 0.36 5.96 -14.46
CA THR A 12 -0.12 4.64 -14.09
C THR A 12 0.41 4.20 -12.72
N PRO A 13 -0.44 3.67 -11.84
CA PRO A 13 -0.01 3.13 -10.55
C PRO A 13 0.81 1.84 -10.76
N PRO A 14 1.71 1.48 -9.82
CA PRO A 14 2.50 0.26 -9.92
C PRO A 14 1.58 -0.96 -10.01
N SER A 15 2.00 -1.99 -10.75
CA SER A 15 1.27 -3.25 -10.76
C SER A 15 1.27 -3.90 -9.38
N ILE A 16 0.36 -4.85 -9.14
CA ILE A 16 0.32 -5.52 -7.84
C ILE A 16 1.62 -6.30 -7.62
N GLU A 17 2.18 -6.89 -8.67
CA GLU A 17 3.45 -7.60 -8.61
C GLU A 17 4.61 -6.67 -8.24
N GLU A 18 4.66 -5.45 -8.80
CA GLU A 18 5.68 -4.44 -8.42
C GLU A 18 5.53 -4.01 -6.98
N PHE A 19 4.29 -3.77 -6.54
CA PHE A 19 3.98 -3.40 -5.16
C PHE A 19 4.39 -4.50 -4.17
N ILE A 20 4.02 -5.76 -4.45
CA ILE A 20 4.39 -6.92 -3.63
C ILE A 20 5.90 -7.14 -3.65
N ALA A 21 6.57 -6.98 -4.78
CA ALA A 21 8.01 -7.12 -4.87
C ALA A 21 8.73 -6.10 -3.96
N GLU A 22 8.27 -4.85 -3.92
CA GLU A 22 8.86 -3.83 -3.03
C GLU A 22 8.57 -4.14 -1.56
N ILE A 23 7.36 -4.58 -1.19
CA ILE A 23 7.05 -5.04 0.17
C ILE A 23 7.97 -6.20 0.59
N ASN A 24 8.13 -7.22 -0.26
CA ASN A 24 8.95 -8.39 0.02
C ASN A 24 10.43 -8.00 0.17
N LYS A 25 10.90 -7.06 -0.65
CA LYS A 25 12.27 -6.51 -0.57
C LYS A 25 12.51 -5.75 0.75
N ILE A 26 11.54 -4.98 1.23
CA ILE A 26 11.67 -4.21 2.49
C ILE A 26 11.61 -5.14 3.70
N THR A 27 10.70 -6.12 3.69
CA THR A 27 10.44 -6.98 4.85
C THR A 27 11.29 -8.25 4.91
N GLY A 28 11.75 -8.76 3.76
CA GLY A 28 12.28 -10.10 3.62
C GLY A 28 11.23 -11.21 3.75
N ILE A 29 9.94 -10.87 3.78
CA ILE A 29 8.82 -11.80 3.92
C ILE A 29 8.22 -12.04 2.53
N GLU A 30 7.95 -13.29 2.19
CA GLU A 30 7.15 -13.63 1.02
C GLU A 30 5.67 -13.55 1.39
N VAL A 31 5.04 -12.40 1.14
CA VAL A 31 3.63 -12.19 1.51
C VAL A 31 2.70 -13.03 0.63
N ILE A 32 1.58 -13.45 1.19
CA ILE A 32 0.50 -14.06 0.43
C ILE A 32 -0.47 -12.96 0.03
N TYR A 33 -0.87 -12.92 -1.23
CA TYR A 33 -1.87 -11.99 -1.70
C TYR A 33 -2.89 -12.65 -2.62
N ASP A 34 -4.09 -12.09 -2.64
CA ASP A 34 -5.16 -12.41 -3.58
C ASP A 34 -5.68 -11.11 -4.21
N GLU A 35 -6.84 -11.13 -4.86
CA GLU A 35 -7.38 -9.99 -5.60
C GLU A 35 -7.57 -8.72 -4.74
N PHE A 36 -7.77 -8.88 -3.42
CA PHE A 36 -8.11 -7.75 -2.54
C PHE A 36 -7.37 -7.73 -1.22
N GLU A 37 -6.70 -8.80 -0.81
CA GLU A 37 -6.04 -8.91 0.48
C GLU A 37 -4.56 -9.27 0.35
N ILE A 38 -3.72 -8.62 1.15
CA ILE A 38 -2.31 -8.95 1.36
C ILE A 38 -2.13 -9.34 2.83
N LYS A 39 -1.48 -10.48 3.07
CA LYS A 39 -1.32 -11.06 4.42
C LYS A 39 0.07 -11.64 4.64
N ASN A 40 0.54 -11.48 5.87
CA ASN A 40 1.77 -12.09 6.35
C ASN A 40 1.51 -13.58 6.68
N PRO A 41 2.17 -14.54 6.01
CA PRO A 41 1.97 -15.97 6.27
C PRO A 41 2.36 -16.39 7.70
N HIS A 42 3.25 -15.64 8.35
CA HIS A 42 3.75 -15.96 9.70
C HIS A 42 2.91 -15.35 10.81
N HIS A 43 2.06 -14.36 10.48
CA HIS A 43 1.26 -13.63 11.45
C HIS A 43 -0.18 -13.43 10.92
N PRO A 44 -1.12 -14.34 11.25
CA PRO A 44 -2.48 -14.35 10.70
C PRO A 44 -3.34 -13.09 10.96
N GLY A 45 -2.90 -12.20 11.86
CA GLY A 45 -3.56 -10.90 12.12
C GLY A 45 -2.98 -9.72 11.32
N ASP A 46 -1.79 -9.90 10.75
CA ASP A 46 -1.03 -8.91 9.99
C ASP A 46 -1.41 -9.00 8.50
N SER A 47 -2.59 -8.47 8.21
CA SER A 47 -3.16 -8.41 6.86
C SER A 47 -3.77 -7.04 6.62
N PHE A 48 -3.95 -6.67 5.35
CA PHE A 48 -4.69 -5.48 4.94
C PHE A 48 -5.29 -5.71 3.56
N TYR A 49 -6.30 -4.91 3.22
CA TYR A 49 -6.94 -4.91 1.93
C TYR A 49 -6.35 -3.81 1.05
N TYR A 50 -6.28 -4.06 -0.25
CA TYR A 50 -5.86 -3.07 -1.23
C TYR A 50 -6.83 -3.05 -2.41
N THR A 51 -6.96 -1.90 -3.06
CA THR A 51 -7.76 -1.75 -4.27
C THR A 51 -7.12 -0.73 -5.20
N TYR A 52 -7.18 -1.00 -6.50
CA TYR A 52 -6.94 0.01 -7.52
C TYR A 52 -8.23 0.81 -7.73
N GLU A 53 -8.19 2.09 -7.42
CA GLU A 53 -9.29 3.02 -7.61
C GLU A 53 -8.99 3.99 -8.74
N LYS A 54 -10.02 4.36 -9.52
CA LYS A 54 -9.90 5.28 -10.67
C LYS A 54 -8.70 4.86 -11.57
N GLU A 55 -8.20 5.74 -12.44
CA GLU A 55 -7.08 5.34 -13.31
C GLU A 55 -5.74 5.30 -12.55
N ASN A 56 -5.57 6.06 -11.47
CA ASN A 56 -4.25 6.31 -10.86
C ASN A 56 -4.24 6.33 -9.32
N ILE A 57 -5.17 5.65 -8.63
CA ILE A 57 -5.20 5.60 -7.16
C ILE A 57 -5.03 4.16 -6.67
N ILE A 58 -4.23 3.98 -5.62
CA ILE A 58 -4.21 2.75 -4.82
C ILE A 58 -4.72 3.09 -3.42
N SER A 59 -5.72 2.37 -2.94
CA SER A 59 -6.27 2.53 -1.60
C SER A 59 -5.91 1.33 -0.74
N LEU A 60 -5.41 1.60 0.46
CA LEU A 60 -5.10 0.59 1.47
C LEU A 60 -6.08 0.68 2.63
N THR A 61 -6.68 -0.45 3.03
CA THR A 61 -7.69 -0.50 4.09
C THR A 61 -7.40 -1.62 5.08
N LYS A 62 -7.41 -1.31 6.38
CA LYS A 62 -7.40 -2.30 7.47
C LYS A 62 -8.62 -2.15 8.35
N PHE A 63 -9.35 -3.25 8.50
CA PHE A 63 -10.44 -3.38 9.45
C PHE A 63 -9.96 -4.02 10.77
N GLY A 64 -10.51 -3.56 11.91
CA GLY A 64 -10.36 -4.24 13.20
C GLY A 64 -9.30 -3.66 14.14
N TYR A 65 -9.09 -4.36 15.26
CA TYR A 65 -8.12 -4.07 16.33
C TYR A 65 -7.45 -5.40 16.74
N PRO A 66 -6.16 -5.44 17.13
CA PRO A 66 -5.20 -4.34 17.32
C PRO A 66 -4.56 -3.82 16.02
N ILE A 67 -4.07 -2.57 16.03
CA ILE A 67 -3.33 -1.94 14.92
C ILE A 67 -1.83 -2.34 14.92
N ILE A 68 -1.46 -3.50 15.46
CA ILE A 68 -0.09 -3.98 15.25
C ILE A 68 -0.09 -4.61 13.86
N ASN A 69 0.16 -3.78 12.84
CA ASN A 69 0.08 -4.16 11.44
C ASN A 69 1.38 -3.69 10.78
N TYR A 70 2.46 -4.39 11.11
CA TYR A 70 3.79 -4.13 10.56
C TYR A 70 3.74 -4.10 9.03
N LEU A 71 2.99 -5.04 8.44
CA LEU A 71 2.86 -5.15 7.01
C LEU A 71 2.14 -3.94 6.39
N LEU A 72 1.09 -3.42 7.03
CA LEU A 72 0.43 -2.18 6.56
C LEU A 72 1.39 -0.99 6.62
N GLY A 73 2.18 -0.86 7.68
CA GLY A 73 3.19 0.21 7.79
C GLY A 73 4.22 0.15 6.66
N VAL A 74 4.69 -1.05 6.34
CA VAL A 74 5.63 -1.26 5.24
C VAL A 74 4.97 -1.03 3.88
N ALA A 75 3.73 -1.47 3.70
CA ALA A 75 2.96 -1.25 2.47
C ALA A 75 2.77 0.24 2.19
N LEU A 76 2.44 1.05 3.20
CA LEU A 76 2.38 2.51 3.08
C LEU A 76 3.72 3.08 2.60
N TYR A 77 4.83 2.65 3.21
CA TYR A 77 6.17 3.10 2.82
C TYR A 77 6.56 2.65 1.39
N ALA A 78 6.20 1.43 1.00
CA ALA A 78 6.45 0.90 -0.33
C ALA A 78 5.73 1.71 -1.42
N LEU A 79 4.47 2.12 -1.19
CA LEU A 79 3.75 2.98 -2.15
C LEU A 79 4.42 4.34 -2.31
N VAL A 80 4.96 4.93 -1.23
CA VAL A 80 5.74 6.19 -1.33
C VAL A 80 7.01 5.98 -2.15
N GLN A 81 7.74 4.87 -1.96
CA GLN A 81 8.94 4.54 -2.74
C GLN A 81 8.64 4.35 -4.23
N LEU A 82 7.44 3.84 -4.54
CA LEU A 82 6.94 3.66 -5.90
C LEU A 82 6.34 4.94 -6.50
N GLY A 83 6.46 6.08 -5.81
CA GLY A 83 6.04 7.39 -6.31
C GLY A 83 4.59 7.77 -6.00
N GLY A 84 3.92 7.03 -5.11
CA GLY A 84 2.58 7.36 -4.63
C GLY A 84 2.61 8.51 -3.64
N ASP A 85 1.71 9.48 -3.82
CA ASP A 85 1.50 10.61 -2.93
C ASP A 85 0.18 10.44 -2.16
N PHE A 86 0.24 10.56 -0.85
CA PHE A 86 -0.91 10.46 0.05
C PHE A 86 -1.24 11.79 0.76
N ASP A 87 -0.42 12.83 0.53
CA ASP A 87 -0.63 14.21 0.98
C ASP A 87 -1.24 15.00 -0.19
N ASN A 88 -2.53 14.74 -0.48
CA ASN A 88 -3.31 15.47 -1.48
C ASN A 88 -3.45 16.97 -1.10
N GLY A 89 -2.38 17.73 -1.32
CA GLY A 89 -2.21 19.13 -0.92
C GLY A 89 -0.88 19.78 -1.30
N PHE A 90 0.12 19.04 -1.80
CA PHE A 90 1.37 19.67 -2.27
C PHE A 90 1.79 19.15 -3.64
N ILE A 91 1.23 19.74 -4.70
CA ILE A 91 1.94 19.81 -5.97
C ILE A 91 3.11 20.78 -5.72
N PRO A 92 4.39 20.36 -5.70
CA PRO A 92 5.46 21.33 -5.74
C PRO A 92 5.33 22.03 -7.09
N ALA A 93 4.95 23.30 -7.08
CA ALA A 93 5.02 24.17 -8.25
C ALA A 93 6.49 24.20 -8.71
N GLY A 94 6.86 23.29 -9.61
CA GLY A 94 8.29 23.05 -9.86
C GLY A 94 8.68 22.05 -10.94
N HIS A 95 7.75 21.38 -11.63
CA HIS A 95 8.09 20.63 -12.84
C HIS A 95 7.09 20.92 -13.97
N LEU A 96 7.42 22.01 -14.67
CA LEU A 96 7.13 22.41 -16.07
C LEU A 96 5.67 22.62 -16.50
#